data_AF-A0A4Q2RMC3-F1
#
_entry.id   AF-A0A4Q2RMC3-F1
#
_cell.length_a   1.000
_cell.length_b   1.000
_cell.length_c   1.000
_cell.angle_alpha   90.00
_cell.angle_beta   90.00
_cell.angle_gamma   90.00
#
_symmetry.space_group_name_H-M   'P 1'
#
loop_
_entity.id
_entity.type
_entity.pdbx_description
1 polymer ?
#
loop_
_entity_poly.entity_id
_entity_poly.type
_entity_poly.pdbx_seq_one_letter_code
_entity_poly.pdbx_strand_id
1 'polypeptide(L)'
;MTSQHGEPESQTLGALVHQLSQQIPDLVRSEIRLAQAEVAQKGKRVGVGIGMFSVAGLLAFFAVAALVTTAILGLAHVVDAWLAALIVAVVLLAAAGIAAVVGKNKVAEAAPPAPERAIEGIKEDIATMKGDHHG
;
A
#
# COMPACT_ATOMS: atom_id res chain seq x y z
N MET A 1 46.61 -54.78 -30.40
CA MET A 1 46.44 -53.97 -29.17
C MET A 1 45.51 -52.81 -29.48
N THR A 2 44.20 -53.03 -29.45
CA THR A 2 43.09 -52.04 -29.54
C THR A 2 41.82 -52.91 -29.51
N SER A 3 40.98 -52.88 -28.49
CA SER A 3 39.92 -51.88 -28.36
C SER A 3 39.35 -51.96 -26.93
N GLN A 4 39.58 -50.95 -26.10
CA GLN A 4 38.75 -50.71 -24.91
C GLN A 4 37.55 -49.88 -25.36
N HIS A 5 36.42 -50.55 -25.59
CA HIS A 5 35.12 -49.89 -25.55
C HIS A 5 34.75 -49.76 -24.07
N GLY A 6 35.05 -48.60 -23.48
CA GLY A 6 34.43 -48.21 -22.23
C GLY A 6 32.95 -47.96 -22.52
N GLU A 7 32.08 -48.79 -21.95
CA GLU A 7 30.64 -48.63 -22.08
C GLU A 7 30.23 -47.22 -21.63
N PRO A 8 29.40 -46.52 -22.40
CA PRO A 8 28.83 -45.25 -21.95
C PRO A 8 27.98 -45.55 -20.73
N GLU A 9 28.48 -45.15 -19.57
CA GLU A 9 27.78 -45.17 -18.30
C GLU A 9 26.37 -44.62 -18.53
N SER A 10 25.39 -45.52 -18.58
CA SER A 10 23.99 -45.16 -18.73
C SER A 10 23.65 -44.29 -17.54
N GLN A 11 23.56 -42.97 -17.73
CA GLN A 11 23.09 -42.06 -16.70
C GLN A 11 21.73 -42.58 -16.24
N THR A 12 21.73 -43.22 -15.08
CA THR A 12 20.55 -43.90 -14.59
C THR A 12 19.49 -42.84 -14.32
N LEU A 13 18.23 -43.11 -14.67
CA LEU A 13 17.12 -42.20 -14.39
C LEU A 13 17.07 -41.80 -12.89
N GLY A 14 17.54 -42.70 -12.01
CA GLY A 14 17.74 -42.44 -10.59
C GLY A 14 18.82 -41.39 -10.27
N ALA A 15 19.92 -41.34 -11.04
CA ALA A 15 20.94 -40.30 -10.89
C ALA A 15 20.41 -38.91 -11.29
N LEU A 16 19.62 -38.81 -12.37
CA LEU A 16 18.99 -37.53 -12.77
C LEU A 16 17.96 -37.05 -11.73
N VAL A 17 17.11 -37.94 -11.22
CA VAL A 17 16.15 -37.61 -10.16
C VAL A 17 16.86 -37.18 -8.87
N HIS A 18 17.96 -37.84 -8.52
CA HIS A 18 18.80 -37.44 -7.39
C HIS A 18 19.41 -36.05 -7.60
N GLN A 19 19.91 -35.76 -8.81
CA GLN A 19 20.54 -34.48 -9.14
C GLN A 19 19.51 -33.33 -9.20
N LEU A 20 18.29 -33.57 -9.69
CA LEU A 20 17.20 -32.59 -9.64
C LEU A 20 16.74 -32.32 -8.19
N SER A 21 16.62 -33.37 -7.38
CA SER A 21 16.26 -33.26 -5.95
C SER A 21 17.28 -32.42 -5.16
N GLN A 22 18.56 -32.47 -5.56
CA GLN A 22 19.61 -31.62 -4.97
C GLN A 22 19.58 -30.16 -5.47
N GLN A 23 19.06 -29.87 -6.67
CA GLN A 23 19.08 -28.52 -7.27
C GLN A 23 17.82 -27.67 -6.95
N ILE A 24 16.66 -28.31 -6.79
CA ILE A 24 15.40 -27.61 -6.44
C ILE A 24 15.52 -26.75 -5.16
N PRO A 25 16.16 -27.22 -4.07
CA PRO A 25 16.33 -26.42 -2.85
C PRO A 25 17.06 -25.09 -3.09
N ASP A 26 18.06 -25.07 -3.97
CA ASP A 26 18.82 -23.86 -4.26
C ASP A 26 18.04 -22.88 -5.13
N LEU A 27 17.23 -23.38 -6.08
CA LEU A 27 16.31 -22.55 -6.85
C LEU A 27 15.28 -21.88 -5.94
N VAL A 28 14.63 -22.65 -5.05
CA VAL A 28 13.64 -22.11 -4.09
C VAL A 28 14.29 -21.07 -3.17
N ARG A 29 15.50 -21.34 -2.67
CA ARG A 29 16.26 -20.35 -1.87
C ARG A 29 16.56 -19.09 -2.68
N SER A 30 16.84 -19.21 -3.97
CA SER A 30 17.11 -18.07 -4.85
C SER A 30 15.87 -17.20 -5.09
N GLU A 31 14.71 -17.81 -5.34
CA GLU A 31 13.43 -17.11 -5.49
C GLU A 31 13.03 -16.40 -4.19
N ILE A 32 13.22 -17.06 -3.04
CA ILE A 32 12.99 -16.43 -1.74
C ILE A 32 13.91 -15.22 -1.55
N ARG A 33 15.19 -15.32 -1.89
CA ARG A 33 16.14 -14.19 -1.81
C ARG A 33 15.76 -13.05 -2.77
N LEU A 34 15.31 -13.38 -3.97
CA LEU A 34 14.84 -12.40 -4.95
C LEU A 34 13.59 -11.68 -4.46
N ALA A 35 12.59 -12.43 -3.96
CA ALA A 35 11.38 -11.88 -3.37
C ALA A 35 11.70 -10.99 -2.16
N GLN A 36 12.61 -11.41 -1.28
CA GLN A 36 13.09 -10.58 -0.16
C GLN A 36 13.74 -9.29 -0.65
N ALA A 37 14.58 -9.35 -1.69
CA ALA A 37 15.22 -8.16 -2.25
C ALA A 37 14.19 -7.21 -2.89
N GLU A 38 13.20 -7.73 -3.60
CA GLU A 38 12.14 -6.93 -4.20
C GLU A 38 11.25 -6.26 -3.13
N VAL A 39 10.88 -7.00 -2.08
CA VAL A 39 10.12 -6.46 -0.94
C VAL A 39 10.94 -5.39 -0.21
N ALA A 40 12.24 -5.62 0.03
CA ALA A 40 13.11 -4.64 0.66
C ALA A 40 13.24 -3.36 -0.20
N GLN A 41 13.37 -3.51 -1.52
CA GLN A 41 13.48 -2.38 -2.44
C GLN A 41 12.16 -1.59 -2.54
N LYS A 42 11.01 -2.28 -2.65
CA LYS A 42 9.68 -1.66 -2.61
C LYS A 42 9.45 -0.97 -1.26
N GLY A 43 9.76 -1.63 -0.15
CA GLY A 43 9.66 -1.10 1.20
C GLY A 43 10.51 0.14 1.41
N LYS A 44 11.74 0.17 0.91
CA LYS A 44 12.61 1.37 0.96
C LYS A 44 12.00 2.55 0.19
N ARG A 45 11.49 2.33 -1.03
CA ARG A 45 10.88 3.41 -1.83
C ARG A 45 9.62 3.96 -1.15
N VAL A 46 8.76 3.07 -0.66
CA VAL A 46 7.56 3.45 0.10
C VAL A 46 7.96 4.18 1.39
N GLY A 47 8.93 3.68 2.13
CA GLY A 47 9.40 4.28 3.38
C GLY A 47 10.00 5.67 3.21
N VAL A 48 10.82 5.88 2.17
CA VAL A 48 11.33 7.22 1.82
C VAL A 48 10.18 8.14 1.41
N GLY A 49 9.23 7.66 0.62
CA GLY A 49 8.04 8.42 0.24
C GLY A 49 7.23 8.86 1.45
N ILE A 50 6.87 7.93 2.34
CA ILE A 50 6.15 8.23 3.59
C ILE A 50 6.95 9.23 4.44
N GLY A 51 8.25 9.01 4.62
CA GLY A 51 9.10 9.91 5.41
C GLY A 51 9.14 11.33 4.85
N MET A 52 9.32 11.49 3.53
CA MET A 52 9.30 12.80 2.88
C MET A 52 7.93 13.48 2.98
N PHE A 53 6.83 12.73 2.77
CA PHE A 53 5.48 13.26 2.94
C PHE A 53 5.18 13.66 4.38
N SER A 54 5.70 12.94 5.38
CA SER A 54 5.57 13.34 6.79
C SER A 54 6.27 14.67 7.06
N VAL A 55 7.50 14.85 6.59
CA VAL A 55 8.23 16.12 6.74
C VAL A 55 7.53 17.26 6.00
N ALA A 56 7.12 17.03 4.75
CA ALA A 56 6.39 18.02 3.96
C ALA A 56 5.06 18.42 4.64
N GLY A 57 4.31 17.45 5.18
CA GLY A 57 3.08 17.70 5.92
C GLY A 57 3.31 18.53 7.18
N LEU A 58 4.37 18.24 7.94
CA LEU A 58 4.72 19.03 9.13
C LEU A 58 5.12 20.46 8.77
N LEU A 59 5.94 20.64 7.73
CA LEU A 59 6.32 21.97 7.24
C LEU A 59 5.10 22.75 6.74
N ALA A 60 4.21 22.10 5.98
CA ALA A 60 2.97 22.71 5.53
C ALA A 60 2.06 23.11 6.71
N PHE A 61 1.97 22.28 7.75
CA PHE A 61 1.23 22.60 8.97
C PHE A 61 1.78 23.87 9.64
N PHE A 62 3.09 23.96 9.84
CA PHE A 62 3.72 25.17 10.41
C PHE A 62 3.57 26.40 9.51
N ALA A 63 3.67 26.24 8.19
CA ALA A 63 3.43 27.33 7.24
C ALA A 63 2.00 27.87 7.34
N VAL A 64 1.00 27.00 7.42
CA VAL A 64 -0.40 27.39 7.64
C VAL A 64 -0.56 28.08 8.99
N ALA A 65 0.02 27.56 10.07
CA ALA A 65 -0.02 28.21 11.38
C ALA A 65 0.60 29.62 11.37
N ALA A 66 1.71 29.81 10.66
CA ALA A 66 2.34 31.11 10.47
C ALA A 66 1.46 32.08 9.66
N LEU A 67 0.78 31.60 8.62
CA LEU A 67 -0.18 32.40 7.84
C LEU A 67 -1.39 32.81 8.68
N VAL A 68 -1.93 31.90 9.49
CA VAL A 68 -3.02 32.21 10.44
C VAL A 68 -2.57 33.29 11.43
N THR A 69 -1.36 33.15 11.99
CA THR A 69 -0.78 34.15 12.89
C THR A 69 -0.63 35.50 12.20
N THR A 70 -0.14 35.50 10.95
CA THR A 70 0.02 36.72 10.15
C THR A 70 -1.32 37.41 9.90
N ALA A 71 -2.37 36.64 9.58
CA ALA A 71 -3.72 37.18 9.39
C ALA A 71 -4.26 37.80 10.68
N ILE A 72 -4.07 37.15 11.83
CA ILE A 72 -4.49 37.67 13.14
C ILE A 72 -3.75 38.97 13.46
N LEU A 73 -2.41 38.98 13.35
CA LEU A 73 -1.60 40.17 13.63
C LEU A 73 -1.91 41.32 12.68
N GLY A 74 -2.11 41.03 11.39
CA GLY A 74 -2.51 42.02 10.39
C GLY A 74 -3.87 42.65 10.72
N LEU A 75 -4.87 41.83 11.08
CA LEU A 75 -6.19 42.31 11.44
C LEU A 75 -6.20 43.03 12.81
N ALA A 76 -5.30 42.67 13.72
CA ALA A 76 -5.13 43.32 15.01
C ALA A 76 -4.65 44.79 14.92
N HIS A 77 -4.20 45.25 13.74
CA HIS A 77 -3.96 46.68 13.51
C HIS A 77 -5.25 47.50 13.35
N VAL A 78 -6.39 46.85 13.08
CA VAL A 78 -7.68 47.50 12.80
C VAL A 78 -8.69 47.23 13.91
N VAL A 79 -8.60 46.07 14.58
CA VAL A 79 -9.49 45.67 15.68
C VAL A 79 -8.69 45.10 16.86
N ASP A 80 -9.32 44.92 18.02
CA ASP A 80 -8.66 44.28 19.16
C ASP A 80 -8.14 42.88 18.82
N ALA A 81 -6.96 42.53 19.36
CA ALA A 81 -6.28 41.27 19.05
C ALA A 81 -7.14 40.02 19.32
N TRP A 82 -7.95 40.03 20.39
CA TRP A 82 -8.85 38.92 20.71
C TRP A 82 -9.97 38.77 19.66
N LEU A 83 -10.46 39.89 19.13
CA LEU A 83 -11.50 39.90 18.11
C LEU A 83 -10.94 39.49 16.75
N ALA A 84 -9.73 39.94 16.41
CA ALA A 84 -9.01 39.49 15.23
C ALA A 84 -8.83 37.96 15.22
N ALA A 85 -8.39 37.38 16.35
CA ALA A 85 -8.26 35.94 16.52
C ALA A 85 -9.61 35.22 16.35
N LEU A 86 -10.69 35.76 16.93
CA LEU A 86 -12.04 35.19 16.80
C LEU A 86 -12.53 35.19 15.34
N ILE A 87 -12.35 36.31 14.62
CA ILE A 87 -12.76 36.43 13.22
C ILE A 87 -12.04 35.40 12.35
N VAL A 88 -10.71 35.31 12.48
CA VAL A 88 -9.92 34.34 11.73
C VAL A 88 -10.33 32.91 12.07
N ALA A 89 -10.58 32.60 13.35
CA ALA A 89 -11.05 31.28 13.77
C ALA A 89 -12.40 30.91 13.14
N VAL A 90 -13.36 31.83 13.10
CA VAL A 90 -14.67 31.61 12.46
C VAL A 90 -14.52 31.33 10.96
N VAL A 91 -13.68 32.10 10.26
CA VAL A 91 -13.40 31.89 8.83
C VAL A 91 -12.79 30.50 8.58
N LEU A 92 -11.81 30.10 9.40
CA LEU A 92 -11.19 28.77 9.30
C LEU A 92 -12.17 27.64 9.59
N LEU A 93 -13.03 27.78 10.61
CA LEU A 93 -14.05 26.79 10.92
C LEU A 93 -15.08 26.64 9.79
N ALA A 94 -15.48 27.76 9.16
CA ALA A 94 -16.35 27.72 7.99
C ALA A 94 -15.68 26.97 6.82
N ALA A 95 -14.42 27.31 6.51
CA ALA A 95 -13.65 26.63 5.46
C ALA A 95 -13.47 25.14 5.76
N ALA A 96 -13.16 24.78 7.01
CA ALA A 96 -13.04 23.39 7.46
C ALA A 96 -14.37 22.63 7.34
N GLY A 97 -15.49 23.26 7.69
CA GLY A 97 -16.83 22.69 7.53
C GLY A 97 -17.14 22.39 6.06
N ILE A 98 -16.85 23.33 5.14
CA ILE A 98 -17.02 23.13 3.70
C ILE A 98 -16.12 21.98 3.21
N ALA A 99 -14.85 22.00 3.56
CA ALA A 99 -13.90 20.95 3.18
C ALA A 99 -14.33 19.56 3.68
N ALA A 100 -14.85 19.47 4.92
CA ALA A 100 -15.36 18.23 5.49
C ALA A 100 -16.58 17.69 4.72
N VAL A 101 -17.52 18.57 4.34
CA VAL A 101 -18.69 18.17 3.54
C VAL A 101 -18.26 17.72 2.15
N VAL A 102 -17.40 18.48 1.47
CA VAL A 102 -16.89 18.12 0.14
C VAL A 102 -16.12 16.80 0.19
N GLY A 103 -15.24 16.63 1.18
CA GLY A 103 -14.48 15.40 1.40
C GLY A 103 -15.40 14.20 1.64
N LYS A 104 -16.41 14.35 2.50
CA LYS A 104 -17.41 13.30 2.75
C LYS A 104 -18.13 12.91 1.47
N ASN A 105 -18.56 13.88 0.67
CA ASN A 105 -19.27 13.61 -0.58
C ASN A 105 -18.37 12.91 -1.60
N LYS A 106 -17.09 13.31 -1.70
CA LYS A 106 -16.13 12.66 -2.60
C LYS A 106 -15.81 11.22 -2.18
N VAL A 107 -15.72 10.96 -0.88
CA VAL A 107 -15.56 9.60 -0.34
C VAL A 107 -16.83 8.77 -0.59
N ALA A 108 -18.01 9.37 -0.48
CA ALA A 108 -19.28 8.69 -0.74
C ALA A 108 -19.52 8.42 -2.25
N GLU A 109 -19.03 9.29 -3.13
CA GLU A 109 -19.12 9.15 -4.60
C GLU A 109 -18.13 8.11 -5.17
N ALA A 110 -16.99 7.91 -4.52
CA ALA A 110 -16.08 6.84 -4.84
C ALA A 110 -16.72 5.50 -4.39
N ALA A 111 -17.43 4.85 -5.33
CA ALA A 111 -18.05 3.52 -5.35
C ALA A 111 -17.83 2.58 -4.12
N PRO A 112 -18.83 1.77 -3.74
CA PRO A 112 -19.04 1.33 -2.37
C PRO A 112 -17.84 0.57 -1.79
N PRO A 113 -17.66 0.62 -0.45
CA PRO A 113 -16.52 0.06 0.28
C PRO A 113 -16.38 -1.47 0.19
N ALA A 114 -17.11 -2.14 -0.70
CA ALA A 114 -16.92 -3.53 -1.03
C ALA A 114 -17.16 -3.80 -2.53
N PRO A 115 -16.31 -4.62 -3.17
CA PRO A 115 -16.52 -5.06 -4.55
C PRO A 115 -17.75 -5.96 -4.61
N GLU A 116 -18.90 -5.38 -4.97
CA GLU A 116 -20.21 -6.04 -5.03
C GLU A 116 -20.15 -7.35 -5.85
N ARG A 117 -19.45 -7.32 -6.99
CA ARG A 117 -19.24 -8.50 -7.85
C ARG A 117 -18.42 -9.61 -7.18
N ALA A 118 -17.44 -9.25 -6.36
CA ALA A 118 -16.64 -10.25 -5.64
C ALA A 118 -17.44 -10.85 -4.47
N ILE A 119 -18.33 -10.06 -3.86
CA ILE A 119 -19.26 -10.57 -2.84
C ILE A 119 -20.33 -11.47 -3.46
N GLU A 120 -20.83 -11.14 -4.65
CA GLU A 120 -21.77 -11.99 -5.40
C GLU A 120 -21.15 -13.32 -5.80
N GLY A 121 -19.92 -13.32 -6.34
CA GLY A 121 -19.21 -14.56 -6.67
C GLY A 121 -19.00 -15.47 -5.45
N ILE A 122 -18.61 -14.91 -4.30
CA ILE A 122 -18.48 -15.67 -3.04
C ILE A 122 -19.82 -16.26 -2.57
N LYS A 123 -20.93 -15.52 -2.74
CA LYS A 123 -22.27 -16.02 -2.40
C LYS A 123 -22.70 -17.16 -3.31
N GLU A 124 -22.40 -17.08 -4.60
CA GLU A 124 -22.70 -18.12 -5.60
C GLU A 124 -21.89 -19.39 -5.35
N ASP A 125 -20.59 -19.24 -5.04
CA ASP A 125 -19.72 -20.36 -4.65
C ASP A 125 -20.25 -21.07 -3.39
N ILE A 126 -20.65 -20.31 -2.36
CA ILE A 126 -21.24 -20.87 -1.13
C ILE A 126 -22.58 -21.56 -1.41
N ALA A 127 -23.41 -21.00 -2.29
CA ALA A 127 -24.70 -21.59 -2.65
C ALA A 127 -24.52 -22.93 -3.38
N THR A 128 -23.52 -23.01 -4.28
CA THR A 128 -23.17 -24.24 -5.01
C THR A 128 -22.66 -25.31 -4.05
N MET A 129 -21.76 -24.96 -3.13
CA MET A 129 -21.23 -25.91 -2.13
C MET A 129 -22.31 -26.39 -1.14
N LYS A 130 -23.35 -25.60 -0.88
CA LYS A 130 -24.46 -25.99 0.01
C LYS A 130 -25.53 -26.82 -0.71
N GLY A 131 -25.64 -26.71 -2.03
CA GLY A 131 -26.52 -27.53 -2.87
C GLY A 131 -26.01 -28.97 -3.07
N ASP A 132 -24.69 -29.16 -3.03
CA ASP A 132 -24.00 -30.44 -3.28
C ASP A 132 -23.98 -31.42 -2.08
N HIS A 133 -24.89 -31.28 -1.10
CA HIS A 133 -25.00 -32.19 0.06
C HIS A 133 -26.28 -33.03 0.11
N HIS A 134 -27.05 -33.09 -0.98
CA HIS A 134 -28.21 -33.99 -1.11
C HIS A 134 -28.06 -34.89 -2.34
N GLY A 135 -27.29 -35.97 -2.18
CA GLY A 135 -27.15 -37.08 -3.13
C GLY A 135 -26.50 -38.27 -2.48
#